data_AF-A0A1V2Q2E8-F1
#
_entry.id   AF-A0A1V2Q2E8-F1
#
_cell.length_a   1.000
_cell.length_b   1.000
_cell.length_c   1.000
_cell.angle_alpha   90.00
_cell.angle_beta   90.00
_cell.angle_gamma   90.00
#
_symmetry.space_group_name_H-M   'P 1'
#
loop_
_entity.id
_entity.type
_entity.pdbx_description
1 polymer ?
#
loop_
_entity_poly.entity_id
_entity_poly.type
_entity_poly.pdbx_seq_one_letter_code
_entity_poly.pdbx_strand_id
1 'polypeptide(L)' 'MAFFVRVSVRRGVGGSEVLPTDWSDNYVTLWPGETVTLTARYRASDLGGVTPSVEVFGHNAARVVR' A
#
# COMPACT_ATOMS: atom_id res chain seq x y z
N MET A 1 -5.84 17.67 -3.13
CA MET A 1 -4.58 17.02 -3.55
C MET A 1 -4.14 16.08 -2.44
N ALA A 2 -3.84 14.83 -2.77
CA ALA A 2 -3.19 13.88 -1.89
C ALA A 2 -1.73 13.74 -2.32
N PHE A 3 -0.81 14.26 -1.51
CA PHE A 3 0.61 14.33 -1.83
C PHE A 3 1.38 13.15 -1.25
N PHE A 4 2.26 12.56 -2.07
CA PHE A 4 3.21 11.52 -1.68
C PHE A 4 2.54 10.35 -0.92
N VAL A 5 1.48 9.82 -1.54
CA VAL A 5 0.70 8.69 -1.04
C VAL A 5 1.47 7.40 -1.28
N ARG A 6 1.86 6.76 -0.19
CA ARG A 6 2.45 5.44 -0.16
C ARG A 6 1.36 4.39 0.07
N VAL A 7 1.48 3.29 -0.65
CA VAL A 7 0.72 2.06 -0.39
C VAL A 7 1.67 0.97 0.10
N SER A 8 1.24 0.21 1.10
CA SER A 8 2.00 -0.91 1.67
C SER A 8 1.11 -2.14 1.84
N VAL A 9 1.65 -3.32 1.56
CA VAL A 9 1.02 -4.60 1.88
C VAL A 9 1.51 -5.03 3.26
N ARG A 10 0.59 -5.37 4.17
CA ARG A 10 0.89 -5.77 5.55
C ARG A 10 0.43 -7.21 5.81
N ARG A 11 1.08 -7.86 6.77
CA ARG A 11 0.68 -9.18 7.31
C ARG A 11 -0.54 -9.03 8.22
N GLY A 12 -1.72 -8.82 7.62
CA GLY A 12 -2.94 -8.46 8.34
C GLY A 12 -2.93 -7.03 8.89
N VAL A 13 -4.08 -6.59 9.41
CA VAL A 13 -4.28 -5.22 9.91
C VAL A 13 -3.33 -4.94 11.09
N GLY A 14 -2.52 -3.89 10.98
CA GLY A 14 -1.52 -3.53 11.99
C GLY A 14 -0.27 -4.42 12.00
N GLY A 15 -0.18 -5.40 11.09
CA GLY A 15 0.98 -6.27 10.95
C GLY A 15 2.19 -5.58 10.31
N SER A 16 3.31 -6.27 10.32
CA SER A 16 4.53 -5.81 9.64
C SER A 16 4.32 -5.69 8.14
N GLU A 17 5.07 -4.81 7.48
CA GLU A 17 5.11 -4.77 6.02
C GLU A 17 5.63 -6.07 5.44
N VAL A 18 5.06 -6.48 4.31
CA VAL A 18 5.53 -7.62 3.52
C VAL A 18 6.68 -7.13 2.65
N LEU A 19 7.86 -7.72 2.85
CA LEU A 19 9.07 -7.39 2.12
C LEU A 19 9.80 -8.65 1.67
N PRO A 20 10.41 -8.64 0.46
CA PRO A 20 10.34 -7.58 -0.54
C PRO A 20 8.96 -7.52 -1.24
N THR A 21 8.56 -6.33 -1.68
CA THR A 21 7.38 -6.13 -2.54
C THR A 21 7.77 -5.28 -3.75
N ASP A 22 7.55 -5.82 -4.95
CA ASP A 22 7.74 -5.11 -6.21
C ASP A 22 6.47 -4.34 -6.58
N TRP A 23 6.61 -3.03 -6.79
CA TRP A 23 5.49 -2.15 -7.12
C TRP A 23 5.59 -1.67 -8.56
N SER A 24 4.45 -1.56 -9.26
CA SER A 24 4.39 -0.91 -10.57
C SER A 24 4.72 0.59 -10.49
N ASP A 25 4.33 1.21 -9.37
CA ASP A 25 4.63 2.58 -8.95
C ASP A 25 4.29 2.68 -7.45
N ASN A 26 4.79 3.70 -6.75
CA ASN A 26 4.45 3.98 -5.34
C ASN A 26 4.85 5.41 -4.99
N TYR A 27 4.39 5.94 -3.86
CA TYR A 27 4.62 7.35 -3.47
C TYR A 27 4.04 8.37 -4.47
N VAL A 28 2.85 8.08 -4.97
CA VAL A 28 2.16 8.87 -6.01
C VAL A 28 1.55 10.17 -5.43
N THR A 29 1.34 11.16 -6.29
CA THR A 29 0.53 12.35 -5.96
C THR A 29 -0.71 12.37 -6.83
N LEU A 30 -1.88 12.59 -6.22
CA LEU A 30 -3.17 12.65 -6.91
C LEU A 30 -3.83 14.01 -6.74
N TRP A 31 -4.28 14.59 -7.85
CA TRP A 31 -5.12 15.78 -7.90
C TRP A 31 -6.60 15.43 -7.70
N PRO A 32 -7.47 16.40 -7.37
CA PRO A 32 -8.90 16.15 -7.25
C PRO A 32 -9.48 15.53 -8.53
N GLY A 33 -10.15 14.37 -8.39
CA GLY A 33 -10.76 13.63 -9.49
C GLY A 33 -9.85 12.61 -10.18
N GLU A 34 -8.55 12.58 -9.87
CA GLU A 34 -7.63 11.59 -10.43
C GLU A 34 -7.76 10.22 -9.75
N THR A 35 -7.47 9.18 -10.51
CA THR A 35 -7.41 7.79 -10.03
C THR A 35 -6.23 7.09 -10.66
N VAL A 36 -5.55 6.26 -9.89
CA VAL A 36 -4.44 5.40 -10.36
C VAL A 36 -4.65 3.98 -9.85
N THR A 37 -4.21 3.01 -10.64
CA THR A 37 -4.17 1.59 -10.26
C THR A 37 -2.72 1.17 -10.04
N LEU A 38 -2.42 0.69 -8.84
CA LEU A 38 -1.09 0.18 -8.48
C LEU A 38 -1.11 -1.34 -8.38
N THR A 39 -0.05 -2.00 -8.87
CA THR A 39 0.13 -3.44 -8.76
C THR A 39 1.31 -3.74 -7.83
N ALA A 40 1.08 -4.60 -6.84
CA ALA A 40 2.11 -5.12 -5.93
C ALA A 40 2.33 -6.61 -6.20
N ARG A 41 3.59 -7.04 -6.30
CA ARG A 41 3.97 -8.44 -6.36
C ARG A 41 4.88 -8.79 -5.20
N TYR A 42 4.53 -9.84 -4.48
CA TYR A 42 5.27 -10.35 -3.32
C TYR A 42 5.06 -11.86 -3.25
N ARG A 43 5.91 -12.57 -2.49
CA ARG A 43 5.75 -14.01 -2.33
C ARG A 43 4.70 -14.30 -1.27
N ALA A 44 3.79 -15.23 -1.56
CA ALA A 44 2.81 -15.68 -0.59
C ALA A 44 3.46 -16.29 0.68
N SER A 45 4.65 -16.88 0.56
CA SER A 45 5.43 -17.37 1.70
C SER A 45 5.76 -16.26 2.71
N ASP A 46 5.95 -15.02 2.23
CA ASP A 46 6.35 -13.89 3.06
C ASP A 46 5.18 -13.34 3.90
N LEU A 47 3.96 -13.82 3.66
CA LEU A 47 2.79 -13.58 4.51
C LEU A 47 2.72 -14.49 5.74
N GLY A 48 3.42 -15.64 5.73
CA GLY A 48 3.35 -16.61 6.82
C GLY A 48 1.96 -17.20 7.05
N GLY A 49 1.15 -17.32 5.99
CA GLY A 49 -0.22 -17.85 6.07
C GLY A 49 -1.29 -16.86 6.53
N VAL A 50 -0.93 -15.60 6.79
CA VAL A 50 -1.87 -14.54 7.18
C VAL A 50 -2.47 -13.89 5.93
N THR A 51 -3.76 -13.53 6.00
CA THR A 51 -4.41 -12.75 4.94
C THR A 51 -3.78 -11.35 4.84
N PRO A 52 -3.36 -10.90 3.66
CA PRO A 52 -2.77 -9.57 3.49
C PRO A 52 -3.80 -8.47 3.74
N SER A 53 -3.34 -7.32 4.24
CA SER A 53 -4.12 -6.07 4.24
C SER A 53 -3.35 -4.97 3.51
N VAL A 54 -4.07 -3.98 2.99
CA VAL A 54 -3.49 -2.82 2.31
C VAL A 54 -3.59 -1.59 3.21
N GLU A 55 -2.45 -0.95 3.47
CA GLU A 55 -2.39 0.32 4.18
C GLU A 55 -1.97 1.43 3.21
N VAL A 56 -2.79 2.49 3.18
CA VAL A 56 -2.54 3.72 2.42
C VAL A 56 -2.25 4.85 3.39
N PHE A 57 -1.16 5.57 3.16
CA PHE A 57 -0.74 6.71 3.98
C PHE A 57 -0.07 7.76 3.10
N GLY A 58 -0.43 9.04 3.26
CA GLY A 58 0.19 10.14 2.53
C GLY A 58 0.54 11.29 3.45
N HIS A 59 1.33 12.25 2.97
CA HIS A 59 1.79 13.38 3.78
C HIS A 59 0.63 14.19 4.36
N ASN A 60 -0.40 14.44 3.54
CA ASN A 60 -1.59 15.21 3.89
C ASN A 60 -2.88 14.41 3.65
N ALA A 61 -2.81 13.08 3.71
CA ALA A 61 -3.94 12.17 3.51
C ALA A 61 -4.13 11.29 4.75
N ALA A 62 -5.38 11.11 5.18
CA ALA A 62 -5.69 10.24 6.30
C ALA A 62 -5.25 8.79 6.00
N ARG A 63 -4.79 8.09 7.04
CA ARG A 63 -4.44 6.67 6.93
C ARG A 63 -5.71 5.85 6.67
N VAL A 64 -5.67 4.98 5.67
CA VAL A 64 -6.76 4.04 5.34
C VAL A 64 -6.20 2.63 5.33
N VAL A 65 -6.92 1.70 5.97
CA VAL A 65 -6.61 0.27 5.94
C VAL A 65 -7.78 -0.48 5.31
N ARG A 66 -7.45 -1.40 4.40
CA ARG A 66 -8.39 -2.24 3.64
C ARG A 66 -7.98 -3.70 3.73
#